data_AF-A0A7S0E7P1-F1
#
_entry.id   AF-A0A7S0E7P1-F1
#
_cell.length_a   1.000
_cell.length_b   1.000
_cell.length_c   1.000
_cell.angle_alpha   90.00
_cell.angle_beta   90.00
_cell.angle_gamma   90.00
#
_symmetry.space_group_name_H-M   'P 1'
#
loop_
_entity.id
_entity.type
_entity.pdbx_description
1 polymer ?
#
loop_
_entity_poly.entity_id
_entity_poly.type
_entity_poly.pdbx_seq_one_letter_code
_entity_poly.pdbx_strand_id
1 'polypeptide(L)'
;MDNTRLSQRSVSSAGSGKSQATASSRSLGKYKRVGGNGGVDESLFGPTSTDRSARPSEERVPRSQKSVRKLDKHEKVEMDSVVITQEEMERIRRAARAETLNQAESRRREEQEQRAAAQARAKERKEKMLAREATRKANLQKSDLEIEDEEQATMLNSNAEQAKLEQTDAVKQMNQMTLYAKCVTIRDAQLLEKQMIIKDQQEQEREFERRIEEERSKALRLAEEREEQKKQERLRGAQIIQTQIRQREQERIREMEQLDMEREAMLKKADEIRQLEMEREAERKRAAQEMLAEAAQANKEQLERKRQMKQAQEEEERRIAAYIAERDRKEQERQEELEAENRRKAEEVARLRAMQEKQNDRAAEMDALRAKRAAEDYERSWRERERTEALRKQQQLEEIQRSREEMQRQKEAVLSQAAQMEKEQFQRILHVQKAAEAQLLDKERQRREENMAHNAALRMQIAENMELKARQRQEFLDEGAKARYEIEKERMRIEKIKQNKIKDLKSLGVPEKYLTQLQNVKVNVS
;
A
#
# COMPACT_ATOMS: atom_id res chain seq x y z
N MET A 1 9.58 33.59 -49.74
CA MET A 1 8.29 33.33 -49.08
C MET A 1 8.39 31.97 -48.38
N ASP A 2 9.35 31.78 -47.46
CA ASP A 2 9.38 32.30 -46.07
C ASP A 2 8.08 31.95 -45.36
N ASN A 3 7.97 31.18 -44.29
CA ASN A 3 8.83 30.58 -43.25
C ASN A 3 8.06 29.30 -42.81
N THR A 4 8.57 28.25 -42.17
CA THR A 4 9.59 28.11 -41.14
C THR A 4 10.03 26.63 -41.03
N ARG A 5 11.22 26.44 -40.48
CA ARG A 5 12.08 25.25 -40.51
C ARG A 5 12.25 24.61 -39.11
N LEU A 6 12.67 23.34 -39.13
CA LEU A 6 13.61 22.63 -38.23
C LEU A 6 13.29 22.33 -36.74
N SER A 7 13.22 21.01 -36.46
CA SER A 7 14.18 20.19 -35.68
C SER A 7 15.21 20.82 -34.70
N GLN A 8 15.38 20.10 -33.57
CA GLN A 8 16.55 19.94 -32.68
C GLN A 8 16.59 20.63 -31.29
N ARG A 9 16.62 19.76 -30.25
CA ARG A 9 17.47 19.69 -29.05
C ARG A 9 18.08 20.95 -28.40
N SER A 10 17.96 21.03 -27.05
CA SER A 10 19.06 21.23 -26.05
C SER A 10 18.47 21.41 -24.62
N VAL A 11 18.71 20.54 -23.63
CA VAL A 11 19.67 20.65 -22.47
C VAL A 11 19.54 21.95 -21.64
N SER A 12 19.57 22.06 -20.30
CA SER A 12 20.05 21.21 -19.18
C SER A 12 19.81 21.91 -17.80
N SER A 13 19.97 21.14 -16.70
CA SER A 13 20.35 21.56 -15.31
C SER A 13 19.24 22.15 -14.39
N ALA A 14 19.13 21.86 -13.09
CA ALA A 14 19.89 21.07 -12.10
C ALA A 14 19.02 20.93 -10.82
N GLY A 15 19.34 19.99 -9.92
CA GLY A 15 19.00 20.13 -8.49
C GLY A 15 18.40 18.92 -7.75
N SER A 16 19.29 18.06 -7.25
CA SER A 16 19.29 17.41 -5.91
C SER A 16 17.95 17.20 -5.16
N GLY A 17 17.59 15.93 -4.91
CA GLY A 17 16.58 15.56 -3.91
C GLY A 17 16.51 14.05 -3.69
N LYS A 18 17.16 13.58 -2.64
CA LYS A 18 17.31 12.16 -2.25
C LYS A 18 15.97 11.42 -2.16
N SER A 19 15.95 10.22 -2.73
CA SER A 19 15.07 9.12 -2.36
C SER A 19 15.35 8.71 -0.90
N GLN A 20 14.38 8.90 -0.01
CA GLN A 20 14.38 8.24 1.30
C GLN A 20 13.26 7.21 1.31
N ALA A 21 13.68 5.95 1.18
CA ALA A 21 12.89 4.79 1.52
C ALA A 21 12.61 4.82 3.03
N THR A 22 11.34 4.89 3.42
CA THR A 22 10.94 4.61 4.81
C THR A 22 10.85 3.11 4.99
N ALA A 23 11.99 2.48 5.24
CA ALA A 23 12.06 1.19 5.89
C ALA A 23 11.63 1.37 7.35
N SER A 24 10.42 0.92 7.71
CA SER A 24 10.01 0.86 9.11
C SER A 24 10.71 -0.32 9.78
N SER A 25 11.87 -0.04 10.37
CA SER A 25 12.53 -0.93 11.31
C SER A 25 11.67 -1.11 12.56
N ARG A 26 10.97 -2.25 12.67
CA ARG A 26 10.54 -2.77 13.96
C ARG A 26 11.78 -3.28 14.69
N SER A 27 12.43 -2.43 15.48
CA SER A 27 13.41 -2.88 16.47
C SER A 27 12.79 -2.85 17.87
N LEU A 28 12.55 -4.08 18.33
CA LEU A 28 12.21 -4.57 19.65
C LEU A 28 12.73 -3.75 20.86
N GLY A 29 11.91 -3.80 21.90
CA GLY A 29 12.07 -3.07 23.16
C GLY A 29 13.38 -3.31 23.92
N LYS A 30 13.85 -2.24 24.54
CA LYS A 30 14.90 -2.27 25.57
C LYS A 30 14.27 -2.70 26.90
N TYR A 31 14.39 -3.99 27.22
CA TYR A 31 14.36 -4.45 28.60
C TYR A 31 15.69 -4.09 29.26
N LYS A 32 15.62 -3.34 30.37
CA LYS A 32 16.75 -3.02 31.24
C LYS A 32 17.10 -4.30 32.03
N ARG A 33 18.25 -4.91 31.70
CA ARG A 33 18.77 -6.10 32.41
C ARG A 33 19.09 -5.75 33.86
N VAL A 34 18.65 -6.63 34.75
CA VAL A 34 19.09 -6.77 36.14
C VAL A 34 19.98 -8.01 36.20
N GLY A 35 21.19 -7.84 36.75
CA GLY A 35 21.97 -8.84 37.49
C GLY A 35 22.54 -10.08 36.77
N GLY A 36 23.84 -10.35 36.97
CA GLY A 36 24.39 -11.71 36.86
C GLY A 36 25.81 -11.80 36.28
N ASN A 37 26.81 -11.65 37.15
CA ASN A 37 28.11 -12.35 37.23
C ASN A 37 29.02 -11.47 38.12
N GLY A 38 29.36 -11.85 39.36
CA GLY A 38 29.81 -13.18 39.78
C GLY A 38 31.31 -13.31 39.58
N GLY A 39 32.09 -12.32 40.01
CA GLY A 39 33.55 -12.39 40.11
C GLY A 39 33.93 -12.83 41.52
N VAL A 40 34.06 -14.14 41.71
CA VAL A 40 34.77 -14.72 42.84
C VAL A 40 36.26 -14.58 42.52
N ASP A 41 36.98 -13.84 43.35
CA ASP A 41 38.44 -13.69 43.26
C ASP A 41 39.12 -14.99 43.73
N GLU A 42 39.86 -15.63 42.83
CA GLU A 42 40.67 -16.84 43.08
C GLU A 42 42.04 -16.50 43.70
N SER A 43 42.10 -15.60 44.68
CA SER A 43 43.33 -15.33 45.44
C SER A 43 43.41 -16.06 46.79
N LEU A 44 42.43 -16.92 47.10
CA LEU A 44 42.28 -17.57 48.41
C LEU A 44 42.84 -19.01 48.54
N PHE A 45 43.68 -19.47 47.61
CA PHE A 45 44.43 -20.72 47.77
C PHE A 45 45.89 -20.53 47.35
N GLY A 46 46.77 -20.37 48.33
CA GLY A 46 48.19 -20.18 48.09
C GLY A 46 48.85 -21.38 47.39
N PRO A 47 49.95 -21.18 46.65
CA PRO A 47 50.69 -22.30 46.11
C PRO A 47 51.66 -22.83 47.17
N THR A 48 51.53 -24.12 47.44
CA THR A 48 52.52 -24.92 48.13
C THR A 48 53.67 -25.27 47.17
N SER A 49 54.85 -25.33 47.76
CA SER A 49 56.17 -25.60 47.20
C SER A 49 56.34 -26.90 46.42
N THR A 50 57.31 -26.92 45.49
CA THR A 50 58.36 -27.93 45.16
C THR A 50 58.60 -27.98 43.64
N ASP A 51 59.79 -28.11 43.02
CA ASP A 51 61.21 -28.25 43.42
C ASP A 51 62.08 -28.15 42.13
N ARG A 52 63.40 -27.94 42.30
CA ARG A 52 64.56 -28.14 41.36
C ARG A 52 64.81 -27.05 40.29
N SER A 53 66.04 -26.54 40.07
CA SER A 53 67.40 -27.03 40.34
C SER A 53 68.50 -25.95 40.12
N ALA A 54 69.72 -26.22 40.61
CA ALA A 54 71.05 -25.73 40.17
C ALA A 54 71.68 -24.44 40.78
N ARG A 55 72.83 -24.69 41.43
CA ARG A 55 73.93 -23.83 41.96
C ARG A 55 74.86 -23.33 40.82
N PRO A 56 76.00 -22.60 41.03
CA PRO A 56 76.58 -21.95 42.24
C PRO A 56 77.24 -20.53 42.03
N SER A 57 77.70 -19.94 43.17
CA SER A 57 78.91 -19.11 43.41
C SER A 57 79.23 -17.82 42.63
N GLU A 58 79.47 -16.69 43.33
CA GLU A 58 80.81 -16.07 43.55
C GLU A 58 80.77 -14.74 44.34
N GLU A 59 81.94 -14.36 44.86
CA GLU A 59 82.28 -13.28 45.81
C GLU A 59 82.38 -11.86 45.19
N ARG A 60 82.17 -10.80 46.02
CA ARG A 60 83.15 -9.72 46.39
C ARG A 60 82.52 -8.36 46.81
N VAL A 61 82.63 -8.06 48.11
CA VAL A 61 83.11 -6.85 48.88
C VAL A 61 83.29 -5.45 48.19
N PRO A 62 83.43 -4.29 48.91
CA PRO A 62 82.49 -3.47 49.73
C PRO A 62 82.59 -1.92 49.51
N ARG A 63 81.85 -1.08 50.29
CA ARG A 63 82.41 0.19 50.88
C ARG A 63 81.54 0.89 51.95
N SER A 64 82.20 1.23 53.08
CA SER A 64 82.19 2.50 53.87
C SER A 64 80.85 2.98 54.51
N GLN A 65 80.72 3.45 55.75
CA GLN A 65 81.62 4.06 56.75
C GLN A 65 80.99 3.92 58.17
N LYS A 66 81.82 3.71 59.20
CA LYS A 66 81.49 3.89 60.63
C LYS A 66 82.31 5.06 61.18
N SER A 67 81.71 5.90 62.02
CA SER A 67 82.42 6.89 62.84
C SER A 67 82.52 6.41 64.29
N VAL A 68 83.72 6.52 64.86
CA VAL A 68 84.10 6.14 66.24
C VAL A 68 84.55 7.42 66.95
N ARG A 69 84.14 7.60 68.22
CA ARG A 69 84.66 8.66 69.11
C ARG A 69 85.89 8.16 69.88
N LYS A 70 86.88 9.04 69.98
CA LYS A 70 88.24 8.86 70.52
C LYS A 70 88.28 8.71 72.05
N LEU A 71 89.30 7.98 72.51
CA LEU A 71 89.88 8.00 73.85
C LEU A 71 91.41 8.09 73.64
N ASP A 72 92.07 9.03 74.31
CA ASP A 72 93.54 9.14 74.35
C ASP A 72 94.05 8.92 75.80
N LYS A 73 95.16 8.20 75.91
CA LYS A 73 96.13 8.08 77.03
C LYS A 73 97.39 8.87 76.60
N HIS A 74 98.40 9.29 77.38
CA HIS A 74 99.10 8.88 78.60
C HIS A 74 99.96 10.09 79.08
N GLU A 75 100.43 10.15 80.33
CA GLU A 75 101.86 10.24 80.78
C GLU A 75 101.85 11.01 82.14
N LYS A 76 102.69 10.82 83.17
CA LYS A 76 104.06 10.31 83.38
C LYS A 76 104.18 9.84 84.86
N VAL A 77 105.14 8.97 85.14
CA VAL A 77 105.62 8.63 86.50
C VAL A 77 106.82 9.53 86.80
N GLU A 78 106.77 10.28 87.91
CA GLU A 78 107.94 10.96 88.50
C GLU A 78 107.98 10.69 90.02
N MET A 79 109.20 10.75 90.55
CA MET A 79 109.66 10.11 91.78
C MET A 79 109.20 10.77 93.10
N ASP A 80 109.35 9.99 94.17
CA ASP A 80 109.24 10.31 95.59
C ASP A 80 109.36 11.79 95.97
N SER A 81 108.20 12.43 96.12
CA SER A 81 107.93 13.31 97.26
C SER A 81 106.44 13.27 97.56
N VAL A 82 106.07 12.66 98.67
CA VAL A 82 104.67 12.57 99.12
C VAL A 82 104.26 13.93 99.65
N VAL A 83 103.81 14.81 98.74
CA VAL A 83 103.11 16.05 99.11
C VAL A 83 101.68 15.68 99.44
N ILE A 84 101.43 15.36 100.71
CA ILE A 84 100.08 15.10 101.19
C ILE A 84 99.30 16.42 101.08
N THR A 85 98.33 16.48 100.16
CA THR A 85 97.40 17.61 100.07
C THR A 85 96.58 17.71 101.37
N GLN A 86 96.11 18.89 101.76
CA GLN A 86 95.32 19.03 103.00
C GLN A 86 94.12 18.06 103.02
N GLU A 87 93.46 17.86 101.88
CA GLU A 87 92.37 16.90 101.72
C GLU A 87 92.80 15.45 101.94
N GLU A 88 94.01 15.11 101.50
CA GLU A 88 94.57 13.76 101.64
C GLU A 88 95.12 13.51 103.05
N MET A 89 95.63 14.56 103.72
CA MET A 89 96.02 14.50 105.14
C MET A 89 94.79 14.37 106.04
N GLU A 90 93.70 15.05 105.69
CA GLU A 90 92.41 14.88 106.36
C GLU A 90 91.79 13.50 106.08
N ARG A 91 91.92 12.97 104.86
CA ARG A 91 91.49 11.60 104.52
C ARG A 91 92.27 10.56 105.32
N ILE A 92 93.59 10.72 105.48
CA ILE A 92 94.43 9.84 106.32
C ILE A 92 94.07 10.01 107.81
N ARG A 93 93.83 11.24 108.30
CA ARG A 93 93.34 11.49 109.68
C ARG A 93 91.95 10.92 109.93
N ARG A 94 91.04 10.93 108.94
CA ARG A 94 89.70 10.33 109.01
C ARG A 94 89.77 8.80 108.97
N ALA A 95 90.66 8.23 108.15
CA ALA A 95 90.87 6.78 108.05
C ALA A 95 91.65 6.19 109.24
N ALA A 96 92.51 6.98 109.91
CA ALA A 96 93.27 6.56 111.09
C ALA A 96 92.50 6.69 112.41
N ARG A 97 91.34 7.38 112.42
CA ARG A 97 90.39 7.26 113.53
C ARG A 97 89.77 5.87 113.47
N ALA A 98 89.93 5.09 114.53
CA ALA A 98 89.19 3.84 114.70
C ALA A 98 87.69 4.16 114.72
N GLU A 99 87.04 4.02 113.57
CA GLU A 99 85.59 4.14 113.44
C GLU A 99 84.96 3.07 114.33
N THR A 100 84.08 3.50 115.23
CA THR A 100 83.26 2.55 115.99
C THR A 100 82.34 1.82 115.01
N LEU A 101 82.00 0.55 115.28
CA LEU A 101 81.14 -0.28 114.40
C LEU A 101 79.87 0.45 113.93
N ASN A 102 79.32 1.33 114.77
CA ASN A 102 78.14 2.15 114.47
C ASN A 102 78.38 3.21 113.37
N GLN A 103 79.58 3.77 113.25
CA GLN A 103 79.91 4.79 112.25
C GLN A 103 80.15 4.18 110.85
N ALA A 104 80.74 2.99 110.79
CA ALA A 104 80.91 2.24 109.54
C ALA A 104 79.57 1.73 108.99
N GLU A 105 78.65 1.31 109.87
CA GLU A 105 77.27 0.97 109.47
C GLU A 105 76.49 2.19 108.95
N SER A 106 76.64 3.36 109.58
CA SER A 106 75.98 4.59 109.13
C SER A 106 76.40 4.96 107.70
N ARG A 107 77.70 4.94 107.40
CA ARG A 107 78.20 5.21 106.05
C ARG A 107 77.74 4.18 105.02
N ARG A 108 77.73 2.89 105.37
CA ARG A 108 77.24 1.84 104.47
C ARG A 108 75.74 1.99 104.19
N ARG A 109 74.96 2.44 105.19
CA ARG A 109 73.56 2.80 105.01
C ARG A 109 73.41 4.04 104.13
N GLU A 110 74.21 5.08 104.33
CA GLU A 110 74.22 6.28 103.48
C GLU A 110 74.60 5.96 102.02
N GLU A 111 75.60 5.11 101.78
CA GLU A 111 75.96 4.66 100.42
C GLU A 111 74.88 3.79 99.77
N GLN A 112 74.24 2.90 100.55
CA GLN A 112 73.10 2.12 100.08
C GLN A 112 71.89 3.01 99.77
N GLU A 113 71.62 4.02 100.59
CA GLU A 113 70.58 5.02 100.37
C GLU A 113 70.88 5.87 99.13
N GLN A 114 72.12 6.31 98.92
CA GLN A 114 72.53 7.03 97.72
C GLN A 114 72.41 6.16 96.46
N ARG A 115 72.79 4.89 96.54
CA ARG A 115 72.66 3.94 95.41
C ARG A 115 71.20 3.58 95.14
N ALA A 116 70.38 3.43 96.17
CA ALA A 116 68.94 3.24 96.07
C ALA A 116 68.25 4.48 95.50
N ALA A 117 68.64 5.69 95.91
CA ALA A 117 68.15 6.95 95.37
C ALA A 117 68.54 7.12 93.89
N ALA A 118 69.77 6.73 93.50
CA ALA A 118 70.19 6.73 92.10
C ALA A 118 69.40 5.72 91.25
N GLN A 119 69.13 4.52 91.77
CA GLN A 119 68.29 3.52 91.11
C GLN A 119 66.82 3.96 91.03
N ALA A 120 66.27 4.60 92.06
CA ALA A 120 64.92 5.17 92.04
C ALA A 120 64.79 6.25 90.95
N ARG A 121 65.76 7.18 90.85
CA ARG A 121 65.82 8.18 89.78
C ARG A 121 65.99 7.58 88.38
N ALA A 122 66.60 6.40 88.25
CA ALA A 122 66.71 5.68 86.98
C ALA A 122 65.41 4.96 86.61
N LYS A 123 64.73 4.35 87.60
CA LYS A 123 63.41 3.72 87.44
C LYS A 123 62.35 4.74 87.05
N GLU A 124 62.30 5.89 87.73
CA GLU A 124 61.37 6.98 87.43
C GLU A 124 61.57 7.52 86.00
N ARG A 125 62.83 7.62 85.54
CA ARG A 125 63.13 7.98 84.15
C ARG A 125 62.68 6.92 83.13
N LYS A 126 62.86 5.63 83.46
CA LYS A 126 62.39 4.52 82.63
C LYS A 126 60.86 4.48 82.55
N GLU A 127 60.19 4.75 83.66
CA GLU A 127 58.74 4.80 83.76
C GLU A 127 58.15 6.00 83.00
N LYS A 128 58.77 7.18 83.13
CA LYS A 128 58.43 8.36 82.29
C LYS A 128 58.67 8.11 80.80
N MET A 129 59.71 7.36 80.43
CA MET A 129 59.95 6.95 79.04
C MET A 129 58.89 5.98 78.53
N LEU A 130 58.52 4.97 79.33
CA LEU A 130 57.45 4.03 79.01
C LEU A 130 56.08 4.73 78.89
N ALA A 131 55.77 5.66 79.79
CA ALA A 131 54.56 6.46 79.72
C ALA A 131 54.52 7.34 78.45
N ARG A 132 55.65 7.94 78.06
CA ARG A 132 55.79 8.68 76.79
C ARG A 132 55.71 7.79 75.55
N GLU A 133 56.20 6.54 75.63
CA GLU A 133 56.09 5.58 74.53
C GLU A 133 54.65 5.07 74.38
N ALA A 134 53.93 4.87 75.49
CA ALA A 134 52.52 4.52 75.50
C ALA A 134 51.65 5.65 74.92
N THR A 135 51.90 6.91 75.27
CA THR A 135 51.19 8.05 74.66
C THR A 135 51.55 8.22 73.18
N ARG A 136 52.79 7.94 72.78
CA ARG A 136 53.19 7.93 71.36
C ARG A 136 52.49 6.82 70.57
N LYS A 137 52.32 5.63 71.13
CA LYS A 137 51.59 4.52 70.49
C LYS A 137 50.08 4.79 70.41
N ALA A 138 49.50 5.43 71.43
CA ALA A 138 48.08 5.81 71.41
C ALA A 138 47.78 6.97 70.43
N ASN A 139 48.74 7.88 70.22
CA ASN A 139 48.61 9.02 69.30
C ASN A 139 49.17 8.73 67.91
N LEU A 140 49.49 7.48 67.59
CA LEU A 140 49.89 7.11 66.25
C LEU A 140 48.67 7.29 65.33
N GLN A 141 48.82 8.08 64.27
CA GLN A 141 47.74 8.28 63.31
C GLN A 141 47.41 6.93 62.68
N LYS A 142 46.12 6.60 62.63
CA LYS A 142 45.61 5.38 61.99
C LYS A 142 46.01 5.41 60.51
N SER A 143 46.34 4.24 59.98
CA SER A 143 46.65 4.06 58.56
C SER A 143 45.43 4.37 57.70
N ASP A 144 45.61 4.87 56.48
CA ASP A 144 44.50 5.13 55.54
C ASP A 144 43.62 3.89 55.32
N LEU A 145 44.24 2.69 55.29
CA LEU A 145 43.53 1.41 55.23
C LEU A 145 42.67 1.12 56.47
N GLU A 146 43.13 1.51 57.66
CA GLU A 146 42.38 1.33 58.91
C GLU A 146 41.19 2.30 58.99
N ILE A 147 41.31 3.48 58.39
CA ILE A 147 40.22 4.46 58.28
C ILE A 147 39.15 3.94 57.31
N GLU A 148 39.55 3.43 56.15
CA GLU A 148 38.62 2.81 55.19
C GLU A 148 37.89 1.60 55.80
N ASP A 149 38.60 0.73 56.53
CA ASP A 149 37.99 -0.41 57.23
C ASP A 149 37.00 0.04 58.32
N GLU A 150 37.32 1.10 59.07
CA GLU A 150 36.41 1.69 60.06
C GLU A 150 35.17 2.33 59.41
N GLU A 151 35.33 3.01 58.28
CA GLU A 151 34.20 3.55 57.49
C GLU A 151 33.31 2.45 56.93
N GLN A 152 33.90 1.37 56.41
CA GLN A 152 33.15 0.21 55.96
C GLN A 152 32.42 -0.49 57.11
N ALA A 153 33.08 -0.67 58.25
CA ALA A 153 32.48 -1.26 59.44
C ALA A 153 31.34 -0.39 59.99
N THR A 154 31.49 0.92 60.01
CA THR A 154 30.44 1.84 60.46
C THR A 154 29.25 1.88 59.49
N MET A 155 29.49 1.89 58.18
CA MET A 155 28.45 1.76 57.16
C MET A 155 27.71 0.43 57.27
N LEU A 156 28.44 -0.68 57.48
CA LEU A 156 27.85 -1.99 57.66
C LEU A 156 26.99 -2.06 58.93
N ASN A 157 27.50 -1.53 60.04
CA ASN A 157 26.75 -1.44 61.30
C ASN A 157 25.51 -0.56 61.16
N SER A 158 25.62 0.59 60.49
CA SER A 158 24.48 1.48 60.21
C SER A 158 23.42 0.79 59.34
N ASN A 159 23.84 0.10 58.27
CA ASN A 159 22.93 -0.68 57.42
C ASN A 159 22.28 -1.83 58.19
N ALA A 160 23.02 -2.50 59.09
CA ALA A 160 22.48 -3.55 59.95
C ALA A 160 21.46 -3.01 60.96
N GLU A 161 21.72 -1.83 61.53
CA GLU A 161 20.77 -1.13 62.40
C GLU A 161 19.51 -0.71 61.64
N GLN A 162 19.65 -0.14 60.43
CA GLN A 162 18.51 0.17 59.56
C GLN A 162 17.70 -1.08 59.21
N ALA A 163 18.35 -2.19 58.85
CA ALA A 163 17.66 -3.44 58.55
C ALA A 163 16.89 -4.00 59.77
N LYS A 164 17.41 -3.81 60.99
CA LYS A 164 16.70 -4.14 62.23
C LYS A 164 15.49 -3.24 62.44
N LEU A 165 15.61 -1.94 62.20
CA LEU A 165 14.50 -0.98 62.30
C LEU A 165 13.40 -1.29 61.27
N GLU A 166 13.77 -1.62 60.04
CA GLU A 166 12.85 -2.06 58.97
C GLU A 166 12.08 -3.34 59.31
N GLN A 167 12.65 -4.20 60.16
CA GLN A 167 11.97 -5.40 60.62
C GLN A 167 10.92 -5.15 61.72
N THR A 168 10.87 -3.95 62.30
CA THR A 168 9.85 -3.60 63.29
C THR A 168 8.47 -3.49 62.62
N ASP A 169 7.42 -3.98 63.31
CA ASP A 169 6.08 -4.05 62.72
C ASP A 169 5.49 -2.67 62.37
N ALA A 170 5.80 -1.64 63.17
CA ALA A 170 5.39 -0.28 62.87
C ALA A 170 6.01 0.26 61.56
N VAL A 171 7.29 -0.03 61.32
CA VAL A 171 7.97 0.37 60.07
C VAL A 171 7.44 -0.42 58.88
N LYS A 172 7.16 -1.72 59.05
CA LYS A 172 6.47 -2.51 58.01
C LYS A 172 5.10 -1.94 57.65
N GLN A 173 4.32 -1.50 58.64
CA GLN A 173 3.02 -0.86 58.41
C GLN A 173 3.19 0.49 57.67
N MET A 174 4.16 1.31 58.06
CA MET A 174 4.49 2.55 57.36
C MET A 174 4.96 2.30 55.91
N ASN A 175 5.73 1.24 55.68
CA ASN A 175 6.14 0.81 54.35
C ASN A 175 4.95 0.35 53.51
N GLN A 176 3.98 -0.36 54.10
CA GLN A 176 2.74 -0.73 53.42
C GLN A 176 1.94 0.52 53.01
N MET A 177 1.82 1.52 53.89
CA MET A 177 1.16 2.79 53.57
C MET A 177 1.90 3.56 52.47
N THR A 178 3.23 3.57 52.51
CA THR A 178 4.07 4.21 51.48
C THR A 178 3.92 3.52 50.13
N LEU A 179 3.90 2.19 50.11
CA LEU A 179 3.66 1.41 48.89
C LEU A 179 2.27 1.69 48.33
N TYR A 180 1.25 1.70 49.19
CA TYR A 180 -0.11 2.04 48.78
C TYR A 180 -0.18 3.44 48.17
N ALA A 181 0.41 4.45 48.82
CA ALA A 181 0.46 5.81 48.29
C ALA A 181 1.11 5.86 46.89
N LYS A 182 2.27 5.22 46.71
CA LYS A 182 2.93 5.11 45.39
C LYS A 182 2.03 4.46 44.34
N CYS A 183 1.38 3.35 44.69
CA CYS A 183 0.46 2.64 43.79
C CYS A 183 -0.76 3.50 43.40
N VAL A 184 -1.34 4.23 44.35
CA VAL A 184 -2.48 5.12 44.10
C VAL A 184 -2.07 6.28 43.20
N THR A 185 -0.93 6.93 43.45
CA THR A 185 -0.42 8.00 42.57
C THR A 185 -0.22 7.53 41.13
N ILE A 186 0.34 6.34 40.95
CA ILE A 186 0.51 5.76 39.60
C ILE A 186 -0.86 5.44 38.98
N ARG A 187 -1.80 4.88 39.76
CA ARG A 187 -3.16 4.58 39.29
C ARG A 187 -3.88 5.86 38.84
N ASP A 188 -3.77 6.94 39.60
CA ASP A 188 -4.42 8.21 39.26
C ASP A 188 -3.83 8.81 37.98
N ALA A 189 -2.51 8.74 37.81
CA ALA A 189 -1.86 9.11 36.55
C ALA A 189 -2.33 8.25 35.36
N GLN A 190 -2.45 6.93 35.55
CA GLN A 190 -2.97 6.02 34.52
C GLN A 190 -4.44 6.30 34.19
N LEU A 191 -5.27 6.67 35.17
CA LEU A 191 -6.67 7.04 34.94
C LEU A 191 -6.76 8.33 34.11
N LEU A 192 -5.94 9.33 34.40
CA LEU A 192 -5.86 10.55 33.60
C LEU A 192 -5.38 10.26 32.18
N GLU A 193 -4.32 9.46 32.02
CA GLU A 193 -3.82 9.03 30.70
C GLU A 193 -4.91 8.31 29.91
N LYS A 194 -5.62 7.37 30.54
CA LYS A 194 -6.74 6.66 29.90
C LYS A 194 -7.86 7.62 29.47
N GLN A 195 -8.18 8.62 30.28
CA GLN A 195 -9.18 9.64 29.90
C GLN A 195 -8.70 10.48 28.72
N MET A 196 -7.41 10.84 28.65
CA MET A 196 -6.84 11.54 27.50
C MET A 196 -6.89 10.69 26.24
N ILE A 197 -6.50 9.41 26.32
CA ILE A 197 -6.59 8.47 25.19
C ILE A 197 -8.02 8.35 24.66
N ILE A 198 -9.02 8.25 25.55
CA ILE A 198 -10.44 8.17 25.14
C ILE A 198 -10.87 9.47 24.45
N LYS A 199 -10.46 10.64 24.96
CA LYS A 199 -10.77 11.92 24.32
C LYS A 199 -10.13 12.04 22.93
N ASP A 200 -8.85 11.69 22.81
CA ASP A 200 -8.14 11.72 21.52
C ASP A 200 -8.79 10.76 20.51
N GLN A 201 -9.21 9.56 20.96
CA GLN A 201 -9.95 8.62 20.12
C GLN A 201 -11.29 9.20 19.65
N GLN A 202 -12.05 9.83 20.55
CA GLN A 202 -13.31 10.50 20.19
C GLN A 202 -13.10 11.66 19.20
N GLU A 203 -12.02 12.43 19.35
CA GLU A 203 -11.67 13.48 18.40
C GLU A 203 -11.31 12.91 17.03
N GLN A 204 -10.51 11.84 16.98
CA GLN A 204 -10.20 11.13 15.73
C GLN A 204 -11.43 10.54 15.06
N GLU A 205 -12.35 9.94 15.83
CA GLU A 205 -13.63 9.44 15.32
C GLU A 205 -14.46 10.59 14.71
N ARG A 206 -14.56 11.74 15.39
CA ARG A 206 -15.26 12.92 14.85
C ARG A 206 -14.62 13.45 13.57
N GLU A 207 -13.28 13.48 13.49
CA GLU A 207 -12.58 13.89 12.27
C GLU A 207 -12.84 12.92 11.12
N PHE A 208 -12.88 11.62 11.42
CA PHE A 208 -13.20 10.57 10.46
C PHE A 208 -14.64 10.68 9.97
N GLU A 209 -15.61 10.87 10.87
CA GLU A 209 -17.02 11.13 10.53
C GLU A 209 -17.16 12.36 9.63
N ARG A 210 -16.45 13.45 9.95
CA ARG A 210 -16.43 14.66 9.11
C ARG A 210 -15.89 14.35 7.71
N ARG A 211 -14.79 13.60 7.60
CA ARG A 211 -14.21 13.20 6.31
C ARG A 211 -15.17 12.33 5.50
N ILE A 212 -15.86 11.39 6.14
CA ILE A 212 -16.88 10.56 5.46
C ILE A 212 -18.02 11.42 4.93
N GLU A 213 -18.54 12.37 5.72
CA GLU A 213 -19.63 13.23 5.29
C GLU A 213 -19.20 14.18 4.16
N GLU A 214 -17.96 14.65 4.17
CA GLU A 214 -17.37 15.40 3.05
C GLU A 214 -17.29 14.54 1.77
N GLU A 215 -16.85 13.29 1.86
CA GLU A 215 -16.80 12.37 0.72
C GLU A 215 -18.20 12.04 0.19
N ARG A 216 -19.15 11.78 1.09
CA ARG A 216 -20.56 11.59 0.74
C ARG A 216 -21.13 12.81 0.01
N SER A 217 -20.87 14.01 0.53
CA SER A 217 -21.29 15.27 -0.09
C SER A 217 -20.68 15.45 -1.48
N LYS A 218 -19.40 15.12 -1.66
CA LYS A 218 -18.74 15.15 -2.97
C LYS A 218 -19.35 14.13 -3.93
N ALA A 219 -19.66 12.91 -3.47
CA ALA A 219 -20.29 11.89 -4.28
C ALA A 219 -21.70 12.31 -4.75
N LEU A 220 -22.47 12.96 -3.87
CA LEU A 220 -23.78 13.53 -4.23
C LEU A 220 -23.64 14.64 -5.27
N ARG A 221 -22.72 15.60 -5.08
CA ARG A 221 -22.44 16.67 -6.07
C ARG A 221 -22.06 16.11 -7.44
N LEU A 222 -21.18 15.11 -7.49
CA LEU A 222 -20.80 14.46 -8.74
C LEU A 222 -21.97 13.73 -9.41
N ALA A 223 -22.90 13.17 -8.63
CA ALA A 223 -24.11 12.56 -9.17
C ALA A 223 -25.09 13.62 -9.73
N GLU A 224 -25.26 14.73 -9.01
CA GLU A 224 -26.06 15.89 -9.46
C GLU A 224 -25.50 16.47 -10.75
N GLU A 225 -24.19 16.72 -10.84
CA GLU A 225 -23.53 17.21 -12.06
C GLU A 225 -23.76 16.27 -13.26
N ARG A 226 -23.70 14.95 -13.05
CA ARG A 226 -24.00 13.98 -14.11
C ARG A 226 -25.46 14.03 -14.55
N GLU A 227 -26.41 14.19 -13.62
CA GLU A 227 -27.82 14.33 -13.97
C GLU A 227 -28.11 15.66 -14.69
N GLU A 228 -27.45 16.74 -14.30
CA GLU A 228 -27.51 18.02 -15.02
C GLU A 228 -26.97 17.91 -16.44
N GLN A 229 -25.83 17.24 -16.64
CA GLN A 229 -25.27 16.98 -17.97
C GLN A 229 -26.27 16.21 -18.84
N LYS A 230 -26.84 15.11 -18.34
CA LYS A 230 -27.89 14.36 -19.06
C LYS A 230 -29.13 15.22 -19.34
N LYS A 231 -29.52 16.11 -18.43
CA LYS A 231 -30.63 17.04 -18.65
C LYS A 231 -30.30 18.05 -19.75
N GLN A 232 -29.09 18.59 -19.78
CA GLN A 232 -28.63 19.49 -20.84
C GLN A 232 -28.56 18.78 -22.20
N GLU A 233 -28.07 17.55 -22.26
CA GLU A 233 -28.07 16.74 -23.48
C GLU A 233 -29.49 16.48 -23.99
N ARG A 234 -30.43 16.14 -23.09
CA ARG A 234 -31.86 16.01 -23.44
C ARG A 234 -32.44 17.31 -24.00
N LEU A 235 -32.11 18.46 -23.39
CA LEU A 235 -32.54 19.77 -23.88
C LEU A 235 -31.95 20.09 -25.26
N ARG A 236 -30.65 19.84 -25.48
CA ARG A 236 -29.99 20.00 -26.78
C ARG A 236 -30.62 19.09 -27.83
N GLY A 237 -30.87 17.82 -27.50
CA GLY A 237 -31.58 16.88 -28.37
C GLY A 237 -32.98 17.38 -28.73
N ALA A 238 -33.74 17.87 -27.76
CA ALA A 238 -35.07 18.45 -27.98
C ALA A 238 -35.01 19.70 -28.89
N GLN A 239 -34.01 20.57 -28.71
CA GLN A 239 -33.79 21.74 -29.57
C GLN A 239 -33.50 21.32 -31.01
N ILE A 240 -32.63 20.33 -31.23
CA ILE A 240 -32.33 19.80 -32.57
C ILE A 240 -33.61 19.29 -33.23
N ILE A 241 -34.41 18.50 -32.52
CA ILE A 241 -35.69 17.99 -33.05
C ILE A 241 -36.63 19.15 -33.40
N GLN A 242 -36.75 20.16 -32.54
CA GLN A 242 -37.55 21.35 -32.85
C GLN A 242 -37.04 22.08 -34.11
N THR A 243 -35.72 22.20 -34.28
CA THR A 243 -35.15 22.80 -35.50
C THR A 243 -35.44 21.96 -36.75
N GLN A 244 -35.36 20.63 -36.65
CA GLN A 244 -35.70 19.72 -37.75
C GLN A 244 -37.18 19.80 -38.12
N ILE A 245 -38.08 19.87 -37.13
CA ILE A 245 -39.52 20.04 -37.37
C ILE A 245 -39.77 21.37 -38.10
N ARG A 246 -39.14 22.47 -37.65
CA ARG A 246 -39.26 23.77 -38.33
C ARG A 246 -38.71 23.73 -39.76
N GLN A 247 -37.58 23.06 -39.99
CA GLN A 247 -37.01 22.90 -41.33
C GLN A 247 -37.94 22.11 -42.26
N ARG A 248 -38.48 20.98 -41.79
CA ARG A 248 -39.46 20.20 -42.56
C ARG A 248 -40.74 20.97 -42.85
N GLU A 249 -41.22 21.77 -41.89
CA GLU A 249 -42.38 22.63 -42.11
C GLU A 249 -42.09 23.69 -43.17
N GLN A 250 -40.90 24.30 -43.16
CA GLN A 250 -40.47 25.24 -44.19
C GLN A 250 -40.32 24.57 -45.57
N GLU A 251 -39.78 23.36 -45.64
CA GLU A 251 -39.71 22.57 -46.87
C GLU A 251 -41.11 22.29 -47.42
N ARG A 252 -42.05 21.86 -46.55
CA ARG A 252 -43.44 21.64 -46.92
C ARG A 252 -44.10 22.92 -47.46
N ILE A 253 -43.84 24.07 -46.83
CA ILE A 253 -44.34 25.37 -47.32
C ILE A 253 -43.75 25.69 -48.70
N ARG A 254 -42.45 25.49 -48.91
CA ARG A 254 -41.80 25.72 -50.23
C ARG A 254 -42.35 24.80 -51.31
N GLU A 255 -42.61 23.53 -50.99
CA GLU A 255 -43.24 22.59 -51.93
C GLU A 255 -44.66 23.03 -52.31
N MET A 256 -45.44 23.50 -51.33
CA MET A 256 -46.76 24.08 -51.59
C MET A 256 -46.67 25.33 -52.47
N GLU A 257 -45.73 26.24 -52.19
CA GLU A 257 -45.48 27.43 -53.03
C GLU A 257 -45.05 27.04 -54.46
N GLN A 258 -44.23 25.99 -54.62
CA GLN A 258 -43.84 25.48 -55.94
C GLN A 258 -45.03 24.90 -56.71
N LEU A 259 -45.87 24.10 -56.04
CA LEU A 259 -47.10 23.57 -56.64
C LEU A 259 -48.06 24.69 -57.05
N ASP A 260 -48.19 25.74 -56.24
CA ASP A 260 -49.01 26.89 -56.57
C ASP A 260 -48.44 27.68 -57.76
N MET A 261 -47.12 27.87 -57.83
CA MET A 261 -46.46 28.48 -59.00
C MET A 261 -46.65 27.64 -60.27
N GLU A 262 -46.52 26.31 -60.18
CA GLU A 262 -46.77 25.40 -61.30
C GLU A 262 -48.23 25.43 -61.74
N ARG A 263 -49.17 25.49 -60.78
CA ARG A 263 -50.60 25.63 -61.03
C ARG A 263 -50.90 26.94 -61.74
N GLU A 264 -50.34 28.05 -61.29
CA GLU A 264 -50.48 29.35 -61.96
C GLU A 264 -49.87 29.36 -63.36
N ALA A 265 -48.69 28.73 -63.55
CA ALA A 265 -48.07 28.60 -64.86
C ALA A 265 -48.89 27.72 -65.82
N MET A 266 -49.51 26.65 -65.32
CA MET A 266 -50.43 25.81 -66.08
C MET A 266 -51.70 26.56 -66.47
N LEU A 267 -52.26 27.37 -65.57
CA LEU A 267 -53.40 28.24 -65.87
C LEU A 267 -53.07 29.27 -66.95
N LYS A 268 -51.91 29.94 -66.86
CA LYS A 268 -51.44 30.88 -67.89
C LYS A 268 -51.28 30.20 -69.26
N LYS A 269 -50.66 29.01 -69.31
CA LYS A 269 -50.56 28.22 -70.54
C LYS A 269 -51.93 27.80 -71.08
N ALA A 270 -52.87 27.44 -70.21
CA ALA A 270 -54.23 27.10 -70.63
C ALA A 270 -54.96 28.31 -71.23
N ASP A 271 -54.77 29.50 -70.67
CA ASP A 271 -55.33 30.74 -71.21
C ASP A 271 -54.65 31.17 -72.52
N GLU A 272 -53.33 30.98 -72.67
CA GLU A 272 -52.61 31.17 -73.94
C GLU A 272 -53.13 30.22 -75.04
N ILE A 273 -53.35 28.94 -74.72
CA ILE A 273 -53.93 27.97 -75.65
C ILE A 273 -55.34 28.40 -76.07
N ARG A 274 -56.18 28.83 -75.12
CA ARG A 274 -57.53 29.35 -75.42
C ARG A 274 -57.49 30.57 -76.33
N GLN A 275 -56.55 31.50 -76.10
CA GLN A 275 -56.38 32.68 -76.96
C GLN A 275 -55.96 32.28 -78.38
N LEU A 276 -55.00 31.36 -78.52
CA LEU A 276 -54.58 30.85 -79.82
C LEU A 276 -55.69 30.07 -80.54
N GLU A 277 -56.54 29.32 -79.82
CA GLU A 277 -57.71 28.66 -80.39
C GLU A 277 -58.73 29.69 -80.88
N MET A 278 -59.01 30.74 -80.10
CA MET A 278 -59.90 31.84 -80.51
C MET A 278 -59.38 32.58 -81.74
N GLU A 279 -58.07 32.82 -81.83
CA GLU A 279 -57.43 33.43 -83.00
C GLU A 279 -57.54 32.52 -84.23
N ARG A 280 -57.26 31.22 -84.09
CA ARG A 280 -57.43 30.24 -85.18
C ARG A 280 -58.88 30.11 -85.64
N GLU A 281 -59.84 30.18 -84.73
CA GLU A 281 -61.27 30.22 -85.09
C GLU A 281 -61.64 31.51 -85.82
N ALA A 282 -61.09 32.65 -85.42
CA ALA A 282 -61.28 33.93 -86.11
C ALA A 282 -60.67 33.91 -87.52
N GLU A 283 -59.48 33.34 -87.69
CA GLU A 283 -58.84 33.11 -88.99
C GLU A 283 -59.66 32.17 -89.88
N ARG A 284 -60.17 31.05 -89.33
CA ARG A 284 -61.08 30.15 -90.05
C ARG A 284 -62.36 30.86 -90.48
N LYS A 285 -62.93 31.72 -89.63
CA LYS A 285 -64.11 32.53 -89.98
C LYS A 285 -63.81 33.54 -91.08
N ARG A 286 -62.63 34.20 -91.04
CA ARG A 286 -62.19 35.12 -92.10
C ARG A 286 -61.98 34.40 -93.42
N ALA A 287 -61.25 33.28 -93.42
CA ALA A 287 -61.03 32.46 -94.61
C ALA A 287 -62.35 31.91 -95.18
N ALA A 288 -63.30 31.51 -94.33
CA ALA A 288 -64.64 31.10 -94.77
C ALA A 288 -65.45 32.27 -95.36
N GLN A 289 -65.33 33.48 -94.82
CA GLN A 289 -65.98 34.68 -95.37
C GLN A 289 -65.37 35.09 -96.72
N GLU A 290 -64.05 35.01 -96.87
CA GLU A 290 -63.36 35.26 -98.15
C GLU A 290 -63.76 34.24 -99.21
N MET A 291 -63.77 32.95 -98.87
CA MET A 291 -64.24 31.88 -99.76
C MET A 291 -65.73 32.05 -100.14
N LEU A 292 -66.57 32.51 -99.21
CA LEU A 292 -67.98 32.80 -99.49
C LEU A 292 -68.14 34.04 -100.39
N ALA A 293 -67.29 35.05 -100.23
CA ALA A 293 -67.30 36.24 -101.07
C ALA A 293 -66.82 35.92 -102.50
N GLU A 294 -65.80 35.08 -102.65
CA GLU A 294 -65.32 34.59 -103.95
C GLU A 294 -66.38 33.72 -104.64
N ALA A 295 -67.04 32.83 -103.90
CA ALA A 295 -68.17 32.05 -104.42
C ALA A 295 -69.38 32.93 -104.80
N ALA A 296 -69.63 34.02 -104.07
CA ALA A 296 -70.68 34.98 -104.40
C ALA A 296 -70.34 35.80 -105.66
N GLN A 297 -69.07 36.16 -105.87
CA GLN A 297 -68.60 36.80 -107.10
C GLN A 297 -68.71 35.85 -108.30
N ALA A 298 -68.25 34.61 -108.16
CA ALA A 298 -68.38 33.59 -109.20
C ALA A 298 -69.86 33.30 -109.54
N ASN A 299 -70.75 33.29 -108.55
CA ASN A 299 -72.19 33.15 -108.76
C ASN A 299 -72.81 34.37 -109.46
N LYS A 300 -72.38 35.60 -109.14
CA LYS A 300 -72.81 36.80 -109.85
C LYS A 300 -72.36 36.78 -111.32
N GLU A 301 -71.12 36.38 -111.59
CA GLU A 301 -70.58 36.28 -112.94
C GLU A 301 -71.27 35.18 -113.76
N GLN A 302 -71.60 34.05 -113.13
CA GLN A 302 -72.46 33.00 -113.70
C GLN A 302 -73.89 33.49 -113.99
N LEU A 303 -74.47 34.30 -113.10
CA LEU A 303 -75.81 34.87 -113.29
C LEU A 303 -75.85 35.89 -114.43
N GLU A 304 -74.80 36.71 -114.59
CA GLU A 304 -74.68 37.65 -115.71
C GLU A 304 -74.48 36.93 -117.05
N ARG A 305 -73.65 35.87 -117.09
CA ARG A 305 -73.54 34.99 -118.26
C ARG A 305 -74.89 34.33 -118.60
N LYS A 306 -75.64 33.86 -117.60
CA LYS A 306 -77.00 33.32 -117.80
C LYS A 306 -78.01 34.37 -118.28
N ARG A 307 -77.92 35.62 -117.84
CA ARG A 307 -78.77 36.72 -118.32
C ARG A 307 -78.49 37.08 -119.78
N GLN A 308 -77.22 37.10 -120.18
CA GLN A 308 -76.82 37.34 -121.57
C GLN A 308 -77.31 36.20 -122.49
N MET A 309 -77.21 34.94 -122.04
CA MET A 309 -77.75 33.79 -122.76
C MET A 309 -79.29 33.83 -122.84
N LYS A 310 -79.99 34.25 -121.77
CA LYS A 310 -81.46 34.41 -121.79
C LYS A 310 -81.94 35.52 -122.73
N GLN A 311 -81.23 36.65 -122.82
CA GLN A 311 -81.60 37.72 -123.75
C GLN A 311 -81.45 37.28 -125.21
N ALA A 312 -80.46 36.44 -125.53
CA ALA A 312 -80.34 35.81 -126.85
C ALA A 312 -81.43 34.74 -127.09
N GLN A 313 -81.86 34.02 -126.05
CA GLN A 313 -82.94 33.02 -126.14
C GLN A 313 -84.33 33.67 -126.29
N GLU A 314 -84.64 34.77 -125.60
CA GLU A 314 -85.93 35.45 -125.69
C GLU A 314 -86.22 36.06 -127.09
N GLU A 315 -85.17 36.40 -127.86
CA GLU A 315 -85.30 36.88 -129.23
C GLU A 315 -85.56 35.74 -130.24
N GLU A 316 -85.08 34.53 -129.97
CA GLU A 316 -85.37 33.33 -130.77
C GLU A 316 -86.69 32.64 -130.35
N GLU A 317 -87.04 32.68 -129.06
CA GLU A 317 -88.29 32.14 -128.52
C GLU A 317 -89.54 32.91 -128.98
N ARG A 318 -89.44 34.22 -129.27
CA ARG A 318 -90.55 34.99 -129.87
C ARG A 318 -90.87 34.59 -131.31
N ARG A 319 -89.93 33.96 -132.04
CA ARG A 319 -90.15 33.41 -133.39
C ARG A 319 -90.64 31.96 -133.39
N ILE A 320 -90.39 31.23 -132.31
CA ILE A 320 -90.75 29.81 -132.14
C ILE A 320 -92.10 29.64 -131.43
N ALA A 321 -92.51 30.57 -130.56
CA ALA A 321 -93.79 30.54 -129.84
C ALA A 321 -95.04 30.67 -130.75
N ALA A 322 -94.92 31.25 -131.94
CA ALA A 322 -96.02 31.35 -132.90
C ALA A 322 -96.30 30.04 -133.67
N TYR A 323 -95.39 29.05 -133.60
CA TYR A 323 -95.48 27.78 -134.33
C TYR A 323 -95.76 26.57 -133.41
N ILE A 324 -95.49 26.69 -132.10
CA ILE A 324 -95.59 25.59 -131.13
C ILE A 324 -96.95 25.57 -130.38
N ALA A 325 -97.69 26.68 -130.34
CA ALA A 325 -99.04 26.73 -129.76
C ALA A 325 -100.09 25.85 -130.48
N GLU A 326 -99.80 25.40 -131.70
CA GLU A 326 -100.68 24.54 -132.51
C GLU A 326 -100.32 23.04 -132.42
N ARG A 327 -99.13 22.69 -131.90
CA ARG A 327 -98.62 21.31 -131.85
C ARG A 327 -98.73 20.66 -130.47
N ASP A 328 -98.68 21.45 -129.41
CA ASP A 328 -98.59 20.95 -128.01
C ASP A 328 -99.91 20.47 -127.39
N ARG A 329 -101.01 20.46 -128.17
CA ARG A 329 -102.26 19.79 -127.78
C ARG A 329 -102.24 18.27 -127.98
N LYS A 330 -101.17 17.71 -128.56
CA LYS A 330 -101.05 16.28 -128.94
C LYS A 330 -99.87 15.52 -128.31
N GLU A 331 -99.01 16.15 -127.50
CA GLU A 331 -97.80 15.53 -126.93
C GLU A 331 -97.89 15.25 -125.40
N GLN A 332 -99.07 15.43 -124.78
CA GLN A 332 -99.33 15.06 -123.39
C GLN A 332 -99.42 13.54 -123.14
N GLU A 333 -99.32 12.71 -124.17
CA GLU A 333 -99.31 11.23 -124.05
C GLU A 333 -97.90 10.62 -124.12
N ARG A 334 -96.83 11.42 -124.23
CA ARG A 334 -95.42 10.92 -124.24
C ARG A 334 -94.69 11.08 -122.89
N GLN A 335 -95.38 11.54 -121.85
CA GLN A 335 -94.81 11.76 -120.50
C GLN A 335 -94.53 10.47 -119.71
N GLU A 336 -94.78 9.30 -120.28
CA GLU A 336 -94.48 8.00 -119.66
C GLU A 336 -93.10 7.42 -120.06
N GLU A 337 -92.33 8.08 -120.93
CA GLU A 337 -90.98 7.60 -121.35
C GLU A 337 -89.81 8.15 -120.50
N LEU A 338 -90.06 9.14 -119.62
CA LEU A 338 -89.00 9.78 -118.81
C LEU A 338 -88.61 8.99 -117.55
N GLU A 339 -89.34 7.91 -117.20
CA GLU A 339 -89.00 7.04 -116.07
C GLU A 339 -87.87 6.04 -116.38
N ALA A 340 -87.44 5.95 -117.65
CA ALA A 340 -86.35 5.07 -118.08
C ALA A 340 -84.94 5.69 -117.92
N GLU A 341 -84.80 7.01 -117.77
CA GLU A 341 -83.49 7.67 -117.69
C GLU A 341 -82.88 7.65 -116.27
N ASN A 342 -83.71 7.50 -115.22
CA ASN A 342 -83.27 7.43 -113.82
C ASN A 342 -82.66 6.07 -113.43
N ARG A 343 -82.75 5.03 -114.28
CA ARG A 343 -82.02 3.76 -114.08
C ARG A 343 -80.58 3.77 -114.60
N ARG A 344 -80.18 4.73 -115.44
CA ARG A 344 -78.81 4.76 -116.01
C ARG A 344 -77.76 5.42 -115.11
N LYS A 345 -78.15 6.21 -114.11
CA LYS A 345 -77.22 6.93 -113.22
C LYS A 345 -76.96 6.26 -111.86
N ALA A 346 -77.52 5.06 -111.65
CA ALA A 346 -77.28 4.26 -110.43
C ALA A 346 -76.09 3.28 -110.57
N GLU A 347 -75.61 3.02 -111.79
CA GLU A 347 -74.56 2.01 -112.05
C GLU A 347 -73.13 2.58 -112.09
N GLU A 348 -72.93 3.90 -112.23
CA GLU A 348 -71.60 4.51 -112.16
C GLU A 348 -71.09 4.73 -110.72
N VAL A 349 -71.97 4.82 -109.73
CA VAL A 349 -71.59 5.00 -108.30
C VAL A 349 -71.27 3.66 -107.62
N ALA A 350 -71.76 2.54 -108.16
CA ALA A 350 -71.46 1.20 -107.63
C ALA A 350 -70.05 0.70 -108.04
N ARG A 351 -69.57 1.08 -109.23
CA ARG A 351 -68.27 0.61 -109.76
C ARG A 351 -67.06 1.27 -109.08
N LEU A 352 -67.19 2.52 -108.61
CA LEU A 352 -66.13 3.25 -107.90
C LEU A 352 -65.95 2.80 -106.44
N ARG A 353 -67.00 2.28 -105.77
CA ARG A 353 -66.90 1.69 -104.42
C ARG A 353 -66.25 0.30 -104.42
N ALA A 354 -66.59 -0.55 -105.40
CA ALA A 354 -66.04 -1.91 -105.49
C ALA A 354 -64.52 -1.95 -105.83
N MET A 355 -63.99 -0.91 -106.50
CA MET A 355 -62.55 -0.81 -106.78
C MET A 355 -61.74 -0.30 -105.58
N GLN A 356 -62.36 0.51 -104.70
CA GLN A 356 -61.76 0.98 -103.44
C GLN A 356 -61.79 -0.08 -102.35
N GLU A 357 -62.85 -0.90 -102.27
CA GLU A 357 -62.97 -2.00 -101.30
C GLU A 357 -61.84 -3.05 -101.48
N LYS A 358 -61.49 -3.40 -102.73
CA LYS A 358 -60.34 -4.27 -103.03
C LYS A 358 -58.96 -3.68 -102.69
N GLN A 359 -58.82 -2.35 -102.64
CA GLN A 359 -57.58 -1.70 -102.19
C GLN A 359 -57.49 -1.67 -100.65
N ASN A 360 -58.63 -1.52 -99.97
CA ASN A 360 -58.72 -1.59 -98.52
C ASN A 360 -58.47 -3.01 -97.97
N ASP A 361 -58.90 -4.05 -98.69
CA ASP A 361 -58.63 -5.44 -98.30
C ASP A 361 -57.13 -5.78 -98.37
N ARG A 362 -56.39 -5.27 -99.37
CA ARG A 362 -54.92 -5.41 -99.44
C ARG A 362 -54.20 -4.63 -98.34
N ALA A 363 -54.72 -3.48 -97.92
CA ALA A 363 -54.18 -2.74 -96.78
C ALA A 363 -54.44 -3.49 -95.46
N ALA A 364 -55.62 -4.10 -95.30
CA ALA A 364 -55.97 -4.90 -94.13
C ALA A 364 -55.13 -6.20 -94.01
N GLU A 365 -54.79 -6.86 -95.12
CA GLU A 365 -53.86 -8.01 -95.11
C GLU A 365 -52.43 -7.62 -94.73
N MET A 366 -51.94 -6.47 -95.20
CA MET A 366 -50.63 -5.94 -94.83
C MET A 366 -50.58 -5.46 -93.38
N ASP A 367 -51.69 -4.95 -92.84
CA ASP A 367 -51.82 -4.54 -91.45
C ASP A 367 -51.97 -5.75 -90.51
N ALA A 368 -52.64 -6.83 -90.95
CA ALA A 368 -52.68 -8.09 -90.23
C ALA A 368 -51.30 -8.77 -90.14
N LEU A 369 -50.47 -8.69 -91.19
CA LEU A 369 -49.07 -9.13 -91.16
C LEU A 369 -48.19 -8.25 -90.26
N ARG A 370 -48.45 -6.93 -90.22
CA ARG A 370 -47.76 -5.98 -89.33
C ARG A 370 -48.14 -6.22 -87.87
N ALA A 371 -49.40 -6.53 -87.58
CA ALA A 371 -49.89 -6.88 -86.25
C ALA A 371 -49.30 -8.22 -85.75
N LYS A 372 -49.17 -9.23 -86.62
CA LYS A 372 -48.50 -10.50 -86.26
C LYS A 372 -47.02 -10.30 -85.92
N ARG A 373 -46.28 -9.50 -86.71
CA ARG A 373 -44.88 -9.17 -86.40
C ARG A 373 -44.75 -8.35 -85.12
N ALA A 374 -45.63 -7.37 -84.89
CA ALA A 374 -45.65 -6.59 -83.66
C ALA A 374 -45.97 -7.45 -82.43
N ALA A 375 -46.87 -8.43 -82.55
CA ALA A 375 -47.17 -9.38 -81.49
C ALA A 375 -45.98 -10.31 -81.19
N GLU A 376 -45.28 -10.81 -82.22
CA GLU A 376 -44.09 -11.65 -82.07
C GLU A 376 -42.87 -10.88 -81.50
N ASP A 377 -42.69 -9.61 -81.87
CA ASP A 377 -41.63 -8.75 -81.32
C ASP A 377 -41.95 -8.34 -79.87
N TYR A 378 -43.23 -8.09 -79.56
CA TYR A 378 -43.69 -7.88 -78.20
C TYR A 378 -43.46 -9.14 -77.34
N GLU A 379 -43.77 -10.32 -77.86
CA GLU A 379 -43.55 -11.59 -77.14
C GLU A 379 -42.05 -11.90 -76.95
N ARG A 380 -41.20 -11.61 -77.95
CA ARG A 380 -39.74 -11.74 -77.81
C ARG A 380 -39.18 -10.78 -76.77
N SER A 381 -39.54 -9.50 -76.84
CA SER A 381 -39.10 -8.50 -75.86
C SER A 381 -39.64 -8.78 -74.45
N TRP A 382 -40.84 -9.35 -74.32
CA TRP A 382 -41.41 -9.77 -73.03
C TRP A 382 -40.64 -10.96 -72.44
N ARG A 383 -40.32 -11.99 -73.23
CA ARG A 383 -39.48 -13.11 -72.78
C ARG A 383 -38.06 -12.67 -72.40
N GLU A 384 -37.48 -11.72 -73.14
CA GLU A 384 -36.18 -11.15 -72.79
C GLU A 384 -36.24 -10.34 -71.49
N ARG A 385 -37.27 -9.53 -71.30
CA ARG A 385 -37.50 -8.80 -70.03
C ARG A 385 -37.63 -9.76 -68.86
N GLU A 386 -38.50 -10.78 -68.95
CA GLU A 386 -38.66 -11.82 -67.93
C GLU A 386 -37.34 -12.53 -67.62
N ARG A 387 -36.55 -12.90 -68.64
CA ARG A 387 -35.22 -13.51 -68.44
C ARG A 387 -34.27 -12.56 -67.73
N THR A 388 -34.21 -11.28 -68.11
CA THR A 388 -33.33 -10.30 -67.46
C THR A 388 -33.77 -10.00 -66.03
N GLU A 389 -35.06 -9.95 -65.74
CA GLU A 389 -35.60 -9.78 -64.40
C GLU A 389 -35.35 -11.00 -63.52
N ALA A 390 -35.51 -12.22 -64.06
CA ALA A 390 -35.18 -13.45 -63.37
C ALA A 390 -33.68 -13.54 -63.05
N LEU A 391 -32.80 -13.17 -63.99
CA LEU A 391 -31.35 -13.10 -63.77
C LEU A 391 -30.97 -12.06 -62.72
N ARG A 392 -31.58 -10.87 -62.74
CA ARG A 392 -31.37 -9.84 -61.71
C ARG A 392 -31.81 -10.31 -60.33
N LYS A 393 -32.98 -10.97 -60.23
CA LYS A 393 -33.47 -11.56 -58.97
C LYS A 393 -32.51 -12.65 -58.47
N GLN A 394 -31.99 -13.50 -59.36
CA GLN A 394 -30.98 -14.50 -58.99
C GLN A 394 -29.68 -13.87 -58.49
N GLN A 395 -29.15 -12.85 -59.19
CA GLN A 395 -27.96 -12.11 -58.76
C GLN A 395 -28.14 -11.46 -57.38
N GLN A 396 -29.30 -10.83 -57.14
CA GLN A 396 -29.62 -10.25 -55.84
C GLN A 396 -29.70 -11.31 -54.73
N LEU A 397 -30.28 -12.49 -55.02
CA LEU A 397 -30.33 -13.59 -54.05
C LEU A 397 -28.94 -14.15 -53.74
N GLU A 398 -28.10 -14.32 -54.76
CA GLU A 398 -26.70 -14.76 -54.58
C GLU A 398 -25.89 -13.74 -53.77
N GLU A 399 -26.07 -12.44 -54.01
CA GLU A 399 -25.41 -11.38 -53.25
C GLU A 399 -25.85 -11.38 -51.77
N ILE A 400 -27.16 -11.55 -51.51
CA ILE A 400 -27.69 -11.68 -50.14
C ILE A 400 -27.12 -12.94 -49.46
N GLN A 401 -27.01 -14.05 -50.18
CA GLN A 401 -26.42 -15.29 -49.64
C GLN A 401 -24.95 -15.10 -49.28
N ARG A 402 -24.14 -14.51 -50.17
CA ARG A 402 -22.73 -14.19 -49.89
C ARG A 402 -22.59 -13.25 -48.68
N SER A 403 -23.42 -12.21 -48.61
CA SER A 403 -23.42 -11.29 -47.45
C SER A 403 -23.79 -12.00 -46.15
N ARG A 404 -24.74 -12.93 -46.16
CA ARG A 404 -25.09 -13.75 -45.00
C ARG A 404 -23.96 -14.68 -44.59
N GLU A 405 -23.28 -15.31 -45.54
CA GLU A 405 -22.11 -16.16 -45.27
C GLU A 405 -20.94 -15.35 -44.68
N GLU A 406 -20.67 -14.16 -45.23
CA GLU A 406 -19.67 -13.24 -44.68
C GLU A 406 -20.01 -12.78 -43.27
N MET A 407 -21.27 -12.40 -43.03
CA MET A 407 -21.76 -12.02 -41.70
C MET A 407 -21.64 -13.19 -40.71
N GLN A 408 -21.96 -14.41 -41.15
CA GLN A 408 -21.80 -15.61 -40.32
C GLN A 408 -20.33 -15.86 -39.97
N ARG A 409 -19.42 -15.78 -40.96
CA ARG A 409 -17.97 -15.93 -40.73
C ARG A 409 -17.42 -14.87 -39.80
N GLN A 410 -17.84 -13.60 -39.95
CA GLN A 410 -17.46 -12.52 -39.05
C GLN A 410 -17.97 -12.77 -37.63
N LYS A 411 -19.22 -13.20 -37.48
CA LYS A 411 -19.80 -13.54 -36.18
C LYS A 411 -19.06 -14.72 -35.53
N GLU A 412 -18.73 -15.76 -36.29
CA GLU A 412 -17.94 -16.90 -35.82
C GLU A 412 -16.52 -16.48 -35.40
N ALA A 413 -15.87 -15.61 -36.17
CA ALA A 413 -14.55 -15.07 -35.83
C ALA A 413 -14.57 -14.25 -34.52
N VAL A 414 -15.58 -13.38 -34.35
CA VAL A 414 -15.76 -12.60 -33.13
C VAL A 414 -16.05 -13.51 -31.93
N LEU A 415 -16.92 -14.53 -32.08
CA LEU A 415 -17.16 -15.50 -31.02
C LEU A 415 -15.89 -16.28 -30.67
N SER A 416 -15.09 -16.69 -31.66
CA SER A 416 -13.84 -17.41 -31.44
C SER A 416 -12.83 -16.57 -30.69
N GLN A 417 -12.66 -15.30 -31.07
CA GLN A 417 -11.79 -14.35 -30.37
C GLN A 417 -12.28 -14.10 -28.94
N ALA A 418 -13.58 -13.90 -28.73
CA ALA A 418 -14.16 -13.75 -27.40
C ALA A 418 -13.89 -14.98 -26.51
N ALA A 419 -14.07 -16.19 -27.05
CA ALA A 419 -13.79 -17.43 -26.34
C ALA A 419 -12.29 -17.62 -26.04
N GLN A 420 -11.39 -17.17 -26.92
CA GLN A 420 -9.95 -17.18 -26.65
C GLN A 420 -9.59 -16.20 -25.53
N MET A 421 -10.10 -14.98 -25.58
CA MET A 421 -9.89 -13.98 -24.54
C MET A 421 -10.40 -14.46 -23.18
N GLU A 422 -11.58 -15.09 -23.14
CA GLU A 422 -12.15 -15.68 -21.93
C GLU A 422 -11.27 -16.81 -21.39
N LYS A 423 -10.76 -17.70 -22.25
CA LYS A 423 -9.81 -18.76 -21.86
C LYS A 423 -8.52 -18.19 -21.27
N GLU A 424 -7.94 -17.16 -21.88
CA GLU A 424 -6.74 -16.51 -21.37
C GLU A 424 -6.98 -15.80 -20.04
N GLN A 425 -8.14 -15.15 -19.87
CA GLN A 425 -8.53 -14.55 -18.60
C GLN A 425 -8.71 -15.62 -17.53
N PHE A 426 -9.39 -16.71 -17.85
CA PHE A 426 -9.56 -17.85 -16.95
C PHE A 426 -8.22 -18.47 -16.54
N GLN A 427 -7.30 -18.66 -17.49
CA GLN A 427 -5.95 -19.17 -17.20
C GLN A 427 -5.15 -18.20 -16.32
N ARG A 428 -5.26 -16.89 -16.54
CA ARG A 428 -4.64 -15.88 -15.66
C ARG A 428 -5.20 -15.95 -14.25
N ILE A 429 -6.52 -16.04 -14.10
CA ILE A 429 -7.17 -16.19 -12.79
C ILE A 429 -6.71 -17.48 -12.11
N LEU A 430 -6.67 -18.59 -12.83
CA LEU A 430 -6.21 -19.88 -12.31
C LEU A 430 -4.75 -19.81 -11.85
N HIS A 431 -3.88 -19.13 -12.59
CA HIS A 431 -2.48 -18.95 -12.20
C HIS A 431 -2.35 -18.13 -10.91
N VAL A 432 -3.14 -17.04 -10.78
CA VAL A 432 -3.18 -16.24 -9.54
C VAL A 432 -3.71 -17.05 -8.37
N GLN A 433 -4.76 -17.85 -8.57
CA GLN A 433 -5.31 -18.73 -7.54
C GLN A 433 -4.29 -19.78 -7.10
N LYS A 434 -3.62 -20.46 -8.04
CA LYS A 434 -2.57 -21.43 -7.72
C LYS A 434 -1.39 -20.79 -6.99
N ALA A 435 -0.98 -19.58 -7.38
CA ALA A 435 0.09 -18.85 -6.71
C ALA A 435 -0.31 -18.45 -5.27
N ALA A 436 -1.56 -18.00 -5.07
CA ALA A 436 -2.10 -17.68 -3.76
C ALA A 436 -2.19 -18.93 -2.86
N GLU A 437 -2.65 -20.06 -3.40
CA GLU A 437 -2.71 -21.34 -2.69
C GLU A 437 -1.30 -21.82 -2.28
N ALA A 438 -0.32 -21.74 -3.18
CA ALA A 438 1.06 -22.07 -2.88
C ALA A 438 1.63 -21.19 -1.75
N GLN A 439 1.37 -19.88 -1.79
CA GLN A 439 1.79 -18.96 -0.72
C GLN A 439 1.14 -19.27 0.63
N LEU A 440 -0.13 -19.69 0.64
CA LEU A 440 -0.81 -20.11 1.87
C LEU A 440 -0.19 -21.39 2.42
N LEU A 441 0.07 -22.37 1.56
CA LEU A 441 0.72 -23.63 1.94
C LEU A 441 2.12 -23.39 2.53
N ASP A 442 2.91 -22.50 1.92
CA ASP A 442 4.24 -22.14 2.41
C ASP A 442 4.18 -21.43 3.77
N LYS A 443 3.22 -20.52 3.98
CA LYS A 443 2.99 -19.89 5.29
C LYS A 443 2.56 -20.92 6.34
N GLU A 444 1.71 -21.88 5.98
CA GLU A 444 1.34 -22.96 6.90
C GLU A 444 2.53 -23.86 7.26
N ARG A 445 3.39 -24.18 6.28
CA ARG A 445 4.64 -24.93 6.53
C ARG A 445 5.56 -24.18 7.46
N GLN A 446 5.82 -22.89 7.20
CA GLN A 446 6.64 -22.04 8.07
C GLN A 446 6.07 -22.01 9.49
N ARG A 447 4.75 -21.81 9.64
CA ARG A 447 4.10 -21.81 10.96
C ARG A 447 4.23 -23.16 11.67
N ARG A 448 4.13 -24.28 10.93
CA ARG A 448 4.37 -25.63 11.49
C ARG A 448 5.82 -25.80 11.94
N GLU A 449 6.78 -25.35 11.14
CA GLU A 449 8.20 -25.39 11.48
C GLU A 449 8.52 -24.54 12.71
N GLU A 450 7.99 -23.31 12.78
CA GLU A 450 8.11 -22.43 13.95
C GLU A 450 7.50 -23.07 15.21
N ASN A 451 6.31 -23.67 15.09
CA ASN A 451 5.68 -24.38 16.20
C ASN A 451 6.49 -25.60 16.66
N MET A 452 7.06 -26.36 15.71
CA MET A 452 7.93 -27.51 16.02
C MET A 452 9.22 -27.06 16.69
N ALA A 453 9.85 -25.99 16.21
CA ALA A 453 11.04 -25.39 16.81
C ALA A 453 10.75 -24.86 18.22
N HIS A 454 9.61 -24.18 18.40
CA HIS A 454 9.16 -23.73 19.72
C HIS A 454 8.88 -24.90 20.68
N ASN A 455 8.24 -25.98 20.20
CA ASN A 455 8.01 -27.17 21.01
C ASN A 455 9.34 -27.84 21.42
N ALA A 456 10.31 -27.93 20.50
CA ALA A 456 11.64 -28.46 20.79
C ALA A 456 12.36 -27.61 21.85
N ALA A 457 12.32 -26.28 21.73
CA ALA A 457 12.89 -25.37 22.71
C ALA A 457 12.22 -25.53 24.10
N LEU A 458 10.90 -25.67 24.16
CA LEU A 458 10.19 -25.91 25.41
C LEU A 458 10.58 -27.25 26.05
N ARG A 459 10.74 -28.31 25.25
CA ARG A 459 11.22 -29.61 25.75
C ARG A 459 12.64 -29.52 26.29
N MET A 460 13.53 -28.79 25.62
CA MET A 460 14.89 -28.52 26.12
C MET A 460 14.85 -27.76 27.44
N GLN A 461 14.04 -26.70 27.54
CA GLN A 461 13.90 -25.93 28.78
C GLN A 461 13.33 -26.78 29.94
N ILE A 462 12.38 -27.68 29.66
CA ILE A 462 11.88 -28.63 30.65
C ILE A 462 12.99 -29.59 31.09
N ALA A 463 13.77 -30.11 30.15
CA ALA A 463 14.89 -31.01 30.45
C ALA A 463 15.95 -30.32 31.32
N GLU A 464 16.37 -29.10 30.96
CA GLU A 464 17.31 -28.29 31.73
C GLU A 464 16.80 -28.00 33.14
N ASN A 465 15.53 -27.62 33.28
CA ASN A 465 14.92 -27.39 34.59
C ASN A 465 14.83 -28.67 35.43
N MET A 466 14.57 -29.82 34.80
CA MET A 466 14.54 -31.11 35.47
C MET A 466 15.94 -31.53 35.93
N GLU A 467 16.96 -31.32 35.10
CA GLU A 467 18.36 -31.55 35.44
C GLU A 467 18.80 -30.65 36.60
N LEU A 468 18.47 -29.37 36.55
CA LEU A 468 18.78 -28.41 37.60
C LEU A 468 18.13 -28.79 38.93
N LYS A 469 16.86 -29.22 38.92
CA LYS A 469 16.18 -29.74 40.12
C LYS A 469 16.81 -31.03 40.63
N ALA A 470 17.21 -31.94 39.74
CA ALA A 470 17.89 -33.17 40.13
C ALA A 470 19.24 -32.87 40.78
N ARG A 471 20.01 -31.95 40.21
CA ARG A 471 21.28 -31.47 40.75
C ARG A 471 21.12 -30.80 42.10
N GLN A 472 20.18 -29.87 42.25
CA GLN A 472 19.88 -29.23 43.54
C GLN A 472 19.48 -30.25 44.61
N ARG A 473 18.69 -31.27 44.23
CA ARG A 473 18.32 -32.35 45.14
C ARG A 473 19.54 -33.18 45.54
N GLN A 474 20.44 -33.46 44.60
CA GLN A 474 21.67 -34.18 44.88
C GLN A 474 22.61 -33.36 45.78
N GLU A 475 22.80 -32.08 45.50
CA GLU A 475 23.58 -31.14 46.33
C GLU A 475 23.01 -31.08 47.76
N PHE A 476 21.68 -31.00 47.92
CA PHE A 476 21.04 -31.04 49.23
C PHE A 476 21.27 -32.37 49.98
N LEU A 477 21.20 -33.51 49.28
CA LEU A 477 21.49 -34.81 49.88
C LEU A 477 22.97 -34.96 50.25
N ASP A 478 23.87 -34.46 49.42
CA ASP A 478 25.31 -34.46 49.66
C ASP A 478 25.70 -33.55 50.83
N GLU A 479 25.08 -32.37 50.95
CA GLU A 479 25.18 -31.50 52.13
C GLU A 479 24.67 -32.19 53.39
N GLY A 480 23.52 -32.86 53.31
CA GLY A 480 22.99 -33.67 54.42
C GLY A 480 23.91 -34.83 54.81
N ALA A 481 24.56 -35.47 53.84
CA ALA A 481 25.54 -36.54 54.07
C ALA A 481 26.83 -36.00 54.70
N LYS A 482 27.33 -34.85 54.22
CA LYS A 482 28.49 -34.15 54.81
C LYS A 482 28.22 -33.74 56.26
N ALA A 483 27.07 -33.16 56.54
CA ALA A 483 26.67 -32.79 57.90
C ALA A 483 26.62 -34.01 58.84
N ARG A 484 26.04 -35.13 58.39
CA ARG A 484 26.05 -36.39 59.15
C ARG A 484 27.46 -36.94 59.38
N TYR A 485 28.32 -36.84 58.37
CA TYR A 485 29.72 -37.26 58.46
C TYR A 485 30.50 -36.41 59.47
N GLU A 486 30.30 -35.09 59.48
CA GLU A 486 30.91 -34.18 60.46
C GLU A 486 30.45 -34.45 61.89
N ILE A 487 29.14 -34.66 62.10
CA ILE A 487 28.57 -35.03 63.40
C ILE A 487 29.18 -36.35 63.91
N GLU A 488 29.26 -37.38 63.05
CA GLU A 488 29.82 -38.67 63.43
C GLU A 488 31.34 -38.58 63.69
N LYS A 489 32.06 -37.74 62.94
CA LYS A 489 33.49 -37.46 63.18
C LYS A 489 33.72 -36.78 64.53
N GLU A 490 32.92 -35.79 64.88
CA GLU A 490 32.98 -35.12 66.18
C GLU A 490 32.59 -36.08 67.32
N ARG A 491 31.56 -36.91 67.12
CA ARG A 491 31.17 -37.96 68.07
C ARG A 491 32.32 -38.94 68.33
N MET A 492 32.97 -39.44 67.27
CA MET A 492 34.14 -40.31 67.37
C MET A 492 35.31 -39.63 68.09
N ARG A 493 35.52 -38.34 67.85
CA ARG A 493 36.54 -37.54 68.55
C ARG A 493 36.27 -37.44 70.05
N ILE A 494 35.02 -37.15 70.43
CA ILE A 494 34.62 -37.05 71.84
C ILE A 494 34.68 -38.41 72.52
N GLU A 495 34.28 -39.50 71.85
CA GLU A 495 34.39 -40.85 72.40
C GLU A 495 35.87 -41.25 72.61
N LYS A 496 36.76 -40.87 71.69
CA LYS A 496 38.21 -41.08 71.84
C LYS A 496 38.77 -40.29 73.04
N ILE A 497 38.34 -39.05 73.26
CA ILE A 497 38.71 -38.25 74.44
C ILE A 497 38.19 -38.90 75.72
N LYS A 498 36.94 -39.38 75.73
CA LYS A 498 36.33 -40.10 76.86
C LYS A 498 37.13 -41.36 77.19
N GLN A 499 37.51 -42.16 76.19
CA GLN A 499 38.34 -43.36 76.38
C GLN A 499 39.73 -43.02 76.94
N ASN A 500 40.37 -41.96 76.44
CA ASN A 500 41.66 -41.51 76.97
C ASN A 500 41.55 -41.07 78.44
N LYS A 501 40.53 -40.26 78.78
CA LYS A 501 40.28 -39.87 80.17
C LYS A 501 40.01 -41.06 81.10
N ILE A 502 39.28 -42.07 80.63
CA ILE A 502 39.07 -43.31 81.41
C ILE A 502 40.40 -44.05 81.61
N LYS A 503 41.26 -44.13 80.59
CA LYS A 503 42.60 -44.74 80.69
C LYS A 503 43.49 -43.97 81.66
N ASP A 504 43.49 -42.64 81.59
CA ASP A 504 44.26 -41.78 82.49
C ASP A 504 43.80 -41.99 83.95
N LEU A 505 42.49 -41.99 84.21
CA LEU A 505 41.95 -42.25 85.55
C LEU A 505 42.25 -43.67 86.06
N LYS A 506 42.28 -44.68 85.17
CA LYS A 506 42.74 -46.04 85.52
C LYS A 506 44.22 -46.05 85.88
N SER A 507 45.06 -45.32 85.15
CA SER A 507 46.50 -45.21 85.44
C SER A 507 46.81 -44.48 86.76
N LEU A 508 45.92 -43.57 87.17
CA LEU A 508 45.98 -42.86 88.45
C LEU A 508 45.43 -43.69 89.64
N GLY A 509 45.03 -44.94 89.42
CA GLY A 509 44.60 -45.85 90.49
C GLY A 509 43.18 -45.62 91.01
N VAL A 510 42.32 -44.92 90.25
CA VAL A 510 40.92 -44.68 90.66
C VAL A 510 40.11 -45.99 90.62
N PRO A 511 39.45 -46.40 91.71
CA PRO A 511 38.63 -47.62 91.74
C PRO A 511 37.48 -47.61 90.72
N GLU A 512 37.23 -48.76 90.10
CA GLU A 512 36.31 -48.91 88.96
C GLU A 512 34.87 -48.47 89.26
N LYS A 513 34.44 -48.53 90.53
CA LYS A 513 33.13 -48.03 90.99
C LYS A 513 32.86 -46.59 90.56
N TYR A 514 33.87 -45.72 90.56
CA TYR A 514 33.73 -44.30 90.21
C TYR A 514 33.89 -44.02 88.71
N LEU A 515 34.38 -45.01 87.93
CA LEU A 515 34.53 -44.90 86.47
C LEU A 515 33.25 -45.28 85.72
N THR A 516 32.37 -46.07 86.33
CA THR A 516 31.12 -46.54 85.74
C THR A 516 30.22 -45.40 85.25
N GLN A 517 30.15 -44.30 86.00
CA GLN A 517 29.35 -43.12 85.60
C GLN A 517 29.90 -42.49 84.34
N LEU A 518 31.22 -42.26 84.26
CA LEU A 518 31.88 -41.67 83.08
C LEU A 518 31.79 -42.60 81.86
N GLN A 519 31.88 -43.92 82.04
CA GLN A 519 31.70 -44.91 80.98
C GLN A 519 30.29 -44.88 80.37
N ASN A 520 29.27 -44.67 81.21
CA ASN A 520 27.87 -44.68 80.80
C ASN A 520 27.36 -43.32 80.29
N VAL A 521 28.18 -42.26 80.31
CA VAL A 521 27.81 -40.97 79.69
C VAL A 521 27.64 -41.18 78.19
N LYS A 522 26.43 -40.90 77.69
CA LYS A 522 26.10 -40.90 76.26
C LYS A 522 26.65 -39.63 75.62
N VAL A 523 27.47 -39.78 74.60
CA VAL A 523 27.97 -38.68 73.79
C VAL A 523 26.85 -38.27 72.84
N ASN A 524 26.15 -37.19 73.18
CA ASN A 524 25.20 -36.53 72.30
C ASN A 524 25.92 -35.36 71.63
N VAL A 525 25.99 -35.41 70.31
CA VAL A 525 26.44 -34.29 69.47
C VAL A 525 25.18 -33.78 68.78
N SER A 526 24.85 -32.51 68.99
CA SER A 526 23.69 -31.85 68.36
C SER A 526 23.99 -31.44 66.94
#